data_AF-A0A974C9J3-F1
#
_entry.id   AF-A0A974C9J3-F1
#
_cell.length_a   1.000
_cell.length_b   1.000
_cell.length_c   1.000
_cell.angle_alpha   90.00
_cell.angle_beta   90.00
_cell.angle_gamma   90.00
#
_symmetry.space_group_name_H-M   'P 1'
#
loop_
_entity.id
_entity.type
_entity.pdbx_description
1 polymer ?
#
loop_
_entity_poly.entity_id
_entity_poly.type
_entity_poly.pdbx_seq_one_letter_code
_entity_poly.pdbx_strand_id
1 'polypeptide(L)'
;MCTRNNNPHKYLCNTDANRTSLEIFNGQKNDSGIYYCSSLEAIAETGVRLIVGDASTSNTTVHLLAPKQVSLEIQTIHLTCVVHSVQQIIHLIWNISGTHHKGNVIAMEDPTGTWNFLNHITVDRTHWHNGTLACEVHFNSTVISDHLVIEEMKRSFGKRCSMYLIPVLTGIIVLLTILLGHLLWIFKQPGPKKTERETTVTDTQDGIVYAELSMGSLNPKINK
;
A
#
# COMPACT_ATOMS: atom_id res chain seq x y z
N MET A 1 -37.25 9.58 40.70
CA MET A 1 -38.04 10.82 40.90
C MET A 1 -37.10 11.93 41.33
N CYS A 2 -36.97 13.02 40.58
CA CYS A 2 -36.20 14.22 40.98
C CYS A 2 -37.00 14.98 42.05
N THR A 3 -37.12 14.42 43.26
CA THR A 3 -37.93 14.95 44.36
C THR A 3 -37.19 16.01 45.15
N ARG A 4 -36.97 17.20 44.58
CA ARG A 4 -36.39 18.35 45.33
C ARG A 4 -35.13 17.99 46.14
N ASN A 5 -34.42 16.93 45.73
CA ASN A 5 -33.29 16.38 46.44
C ASN A 5 -32.10 16.82 45.63
N ASN A 6 -31.56 17.96 46.01
CA ASN A 6 -30.45 18.58 45.32
C ASN A 6 -29.20 18.19 46.08
N ASN A 7 -28.22 17.61 45.38
CA ASN A 7 -26.87 17.60 45.87
C ASN A 7 -26.12 18.67 45.06
N PRO A 8 -26.04 19.92 45.54
CA PRO A 8 -25.46 21.02 44.74
C PRO A 8 -24.00 20.76 44.34
N HIS A 9 -23.32 19.80 44.99
CA HIS A 9 -21.97 19.38 44.63
C HIS A 9 -21.90 18.27 43.56
N LYS A 10 -23.03 17.67 43.18
CA LYS A 10 -23.06 16.54 42.22
C LYS A 10 -24.16 16.62 41.18
N TYR A 11 -25.38 17.02 41.53
CA TYR A 11 -26.47 17.16 40.59
C TYR A 11 -27.54 18.15 41.05
N LEU A 12 -28.14 18.84 40.09
CA LEU A 12 -29.25 19.77 40.29
C LEU A 12 -30.47 19.29 39.50
N CYS A 13 -31.57 19.09 40.20
CA CYS A 13 -32.87 18.90 39.58
C CYS A 13 -33.59 20.26 39.54
N ASN A 14 -33.99 20.70 38.35
CA ASN A 14 -34.85 21.86 38.19
C ASN A 14 -36.15 21.44 37.51
N THR A 15 -37.27 21.90 38.05
CA THR A 15 -38.60 21.61 37.51
C THR A 15 -39.38 22.91 37.43
N ASP A 16 -39.79 23.28 36.23
CA ASP A 16 -40.75 24.34 35.96
C ASP A 16 -42.09 23.72 35.48
N ALA A 17 -43.07 24.56 35.14
CA ALA A 17 -44.41 24.12 34.76
C ALA A 17 -44.42 23.18 33.53
N ASN A 18 -43.41 23.25 32.66
CA ASN A 18 -43.39 22.55 31.37
C ASN A 18 -42.17 21.62 31.20
N ARG A 19 -41.14 21.76 32.02
CA ARG A 19 -39.86 21.07 31.84
C ARG A 19 -39.28 20.63 33.17
N THR A 20 -38.77 19.40 33.17
CA THR A 20 -37.86 18.91 34.21
C THR A 20 -36.48 18.74 33.59
N SER A 21 -35.47 19.33 34.21
CA SER A 21 -34.06 19.17 33.84
C SER A 21 -33.27 18.55 34.98
N LEU A 22 -32.40 17.62 34.63
CA LEU A 22 -31.37 17.06 35.50
C LEU A 22 -30.02 17.53 34.98
N GLU A 23 -29.31 18.29 35.80
CA GLU A 23 -27.93 18.69 35.56
C GLU A 23 -27.01 17.86 36.45
N ILE A 24 -25.99 17.22 35.87
CA ILE A 24 -25.01 16.42 36.62
C ILE A 24 -23.67 17.12 36.50
N PHE A 25 -23.11 17.52 37.64
CA PHE A 25 -21.82 18.20 37.73
C PHE A 25 -20.69 17.19 37.87
N ASN A 26 -19.57 17.49 37.21
CA ASN A 26 -18.37 16.65 37.21
C ASN A 26 -18.72 15.17 36.96
N GLY A 27 -19.33 14.93 35.81
CA GLY A 27 -19.71 13.58 35.40
C GLY A 27 -18.50 12.66 35.37
N GLN A 28 -18.65 11.48 35.96
CA GLN A 28 -17.69 10.39 35.96
C GLN A 28 -18.29 9.19 35.25
N LYS A 29 -17.44 8.24 34.83
CA LYS A 29 -17.88 7.06 34.06
C LYS A 29 -18.99 6.27 34.74
N ASN A 30 -18.99 6.21 36.08
CA ASN A 30 -20.02 5.56 36.90
C ASN A 30 -21.35 6.33 36.98
N ASP A 31 -21.42 7.58 36.54
CA ASP A 31 -22.68 8.32 36.37
C ASP A 31 -23.37 7.95 35.04
N SER A 32 -22.73 7.14 34.18
CA SER A 32 -23.36 6.63 32.97
C SER A 32 -24.53 5.69 33.31
N GLY A 33 -25.63 5.81 32.60
CA GLY A 33 -26.83 5.00 32.83
C GLY A 33 -28.01 5.47 32.01
N ILE A 34 -29.15 4.80 32.17
CA ILE A 34 -30.41 5.26 31.59
C ILE A 34 -31.15 6.04 32.67
N TYR A 35 -31.44 7.30 32.38
CA TYR A 35 -32.14 8.23 33.24
C TYR A 35 -33.59 8.33 32.79
N TYR A 36 -34.50 8.01 33.70
CA TYR A 36 -35.93 8.09 33.44
C TYR A 36 -36.52 9.31 34.12
N CYS A 37 -37.38 10.01 33.38
CA CYS A 37 -38.28 10.95 34.03
C CYS A 37 -39.33 10.14 34.81
N SER A 38 -39.54 10.45 36.08
CA SER A 38 -40.52 9.77 36.93
C SER A 38 -41.18 10.77 37.87
N SER A 39 -42.51 10.65 38.01
CA SER A 39 -43.35 11.31 39.00
C SER A 39 -43.83 10.30 40.05
N LEU A 40 -44.62 10.75 41.05
CA LEU A 40 -45.22 9.85 42.05
C LEU A 40 -46.19 8.83 41.44
N GLU A 41 -46.77 9.16 40.28
CA GLU A 41 -47.89 8.44 39.69
C GLU A 41 -47.50 7.69 38.40
N ALA A 42 -46.37 8.05 37.78
CA ALA A 42 -45.92 7.45 36.53
C ALA A 42 -44.41 7.53 36.32
N ILE A 43 -43.87 6.55 35.58
CA ILE A 43 -42.52 6.58 35.03
C ILE A 43 -42.67 6.79 33.52
N ALA A 44 -41.86 7.68 32.94
CA ALA A 44 -41.82 7.86 31.50
C ALA A 44 -41.40 6.54 30.84
N GLU A 45 -42.17 6.11 29.83
CA GLU A 45 -41.88 4.88 29.09
C GLU A 45 -40.52 4.94 28.36
N THR A 46 -40.04 6.15 28.05
CA THR A 46 -38.76 6.40 27.37
C THR A 46 -37.77 7.08 28.31
N GLY A 47 -36.65 6.42 28.56
CA GLY A 47 -35.50 6.98 29.29
C GLY A 47 -34.45 7.57 28.33
N VAL A 48 -33.61 8.45 28.86
CA VAL A 48 -32.45 9.01 28.15
C VAL A 48 -31.19 8.31 28.63
N ARG A 49 -30.40 7.76 27.69
CA ARG A 49 -29.10 7.16 28.02
C ARG A 49 -28.03 8.25 28.12
N LEU A 50 -27.49 8.45 29.31
CA LEU A 50 -26.30 9.28 29.56
C LEU A 50 -25.08 8.37 29.57
N ILE A 51 -24.03 8.76 28.86
CA ILE A 51 -22.73 8.10 28.93
C ILE A 51 -21.69 9.18 29.18
N VAL A 52 -20.84 8.95 30.18
CA VAL A 52 -19.82 9.88 30.60
C VAL A 52 -18.44 9.25 30.40
N GLY A 53 -17.57 9.95 29.67
CA GLY A 53 -16.26 9.48 29.27
C GLY A 53 -16.14 9.31 27.75
N ASP A 54 -14.97 8.87 27.30
CA ASP A 54 -14.74 8.59 25.89
C ASP A 54 -15.44 7.31 25.46
N ALA A 55 -15.79 7.25 24.17
CA ALA A 55 -16.36 6.06 23.56
C ALA A 55 -15.33 4.92 23.40
N SER A 56 -14.04 5.18 23.67
CA SER A 56 -12.99 4.18 23.61
C SER A 56 -13.11 3.17 24.76
N THR A 57 -12.81 1.92 24.45
CA THR A 57 -12.67 0.82 25.41
C THR A 57 -11.21 0.40 25.50
N SER A 58 -10.86 -0.40 26.51
CA SER A 58 -9.53 -1.02 26.59
C SER A 58 -9.20 -1.90 25.38
N ASN A 59 -10.21 -2.31 24.62
CA ASN A 59 -10.09 -3.21 23.47
C ASN A 59 -10.26 -2.46 22.15
N THR A 60 -10.41 -1.14 22.18
CA THR A 60 -10.55 -0.36 20.95
C THR A 60 -9.26 -0.46 20.13
N THR A 61 -9.41 -0.89 18.88
CA THR A 61 -8.31 -1.03 17.92
C THR A 61 -8.64 -0.29 16.64
N VAL A 62 -7.61 0.27 16.01
CA VAL A 62 -7.69 0.98 14.74
C VAL A 62 -6.77 0.28 13.77
N HIS A 63 -7.27 -0.07 12.60
CA HIS A 63 -6.52 -0.76 11.55
C HIS A 63 -6.67 -0.03 10.23
N LEU A 64 -5.53 0.37 9.68
CA LEU A 64 -5.46 1.00 8.38
C LEU A 64 -5.19 -0.03 7.27
N LEU A 65 -6.13 -0.17 6.34
CA LEU A 65 -6.01 -0.99 5.15
C LEU A 65 -5.73 -0.09 3.95
N ALA A 66 -4.48 -0.08 3.52
CA ALA A 66 -4.01 0.69 2.38
C ALA A 66 -2.91 -0.07 1.62
N PRO A 67 -2.85 0.05 0.28
CA PRO A 67 -1.81 -0.60 -0.50
C PRO A 67 -0.46 0.07 -0.26
N LYS A 68 0.54 -0.67 0.22
CA LYS A 68 1.90 -0.12 0.43
C LYS A 68 2.53 0.42 -0.86
N GLN A 69 2.17 -0.13 -2.03
CA GLN A 69 2.67 0.28 -3.34
C GLN A 69 1.54 0.27 -4.37
N VAL A 70 1.57 1.22 -5.31
CA VAL A 70 0.52 1.38 -6.34
C VAL A 70 1.15 1.43 -7.73
N SER A 71 0.79 0.46 -8.59
CA SER A 71 1.26 0.38 -9.99
C SER A 71 0.84 1.62 -10.79
N LEU A 72 1.66 2.06 -11.75
CA LEU A 72 1.46 3.26 -12.60
C LEU A 72 0.11 3.31 -13.34
N GLU A 73 -0.52 2.16 -13.56
CA GLU A 73 -1.81 2.03 -14.27
C GLU A 73 -3.02 2.39 -13.39
N ILE A 74 -2.86 2.38 -12.06
CA ILE A 74 -3.93 2.68 -11.11
C ILE A 74 -4.08 4.21 -10.96
N GLN A 75 -5.28 4.71 -11.23
CA GLN A 75 -5.65 6.12 -11.11
C GLN A 75 -6.26 6.45 -9.74
N THR A 76 -7.04 5.54 -9.17
CA THR A 76 -7.74 5.73 -7.89
C THR A 76 -7.37 4.65 -6.91
N ILE A 77 -7.23 5.04 -5.64
CA ILE A 77 -6.78 4.15 -4.57
C ILE A 77 -7.86 4.11 -3.51
N HIS A 78 -8.25 2.90 -3.14
CA HIS A 78 -9.24 2.67 -2.09
C HIS A 78 -8.52 2.48 -0.77
N LEU A 79 -8.92 3.28 0.21
CA LEU A 79 -8.42 3.23 1.58
C LEU A 79 -9.57 2.86 2.49
N THR A 80 -9.29 2.00 3.45
CA THR A 80 -10.27 1.55 4.42
C THR A 80 -9.65 1.60 5.81
N CYS A 81 -10.34 2.21 6.74
CA CYS A 81 -10.01 2.22 8.15
C CYS A 81 -11.06 1.43 8.90
N VAL A 82 -10.61 0.48 9.71
CA VAL A 82 -11.46 -0.36 10.54
C VAL A 82 -11.22 0.00 11.99
N VAL A 83 -12.29 0.30 12.72
CA VAL A 83 -12.24 0.56 14.16
C VAL A 83 -13.11 -0.46 14.85
N HIS A 84 -12.56 -1.16 15.84
CA HIS A 84 -13.28 -2.19 16.58
C HIS A 84 -13.57 -1.78 18.01
N SER A 85 -14.63 -2.38 18.58
CA SER A 85 -14.92 -2.38 20.02
C SER A 85 -15.03 -0.98 20.63
N VAL A 86 -15.92 -0.16 20.07
CA VAL A 86 -16.22 1.21 20.54
C VAL A 86 -17.57 1.23 21.25
N GLN A 87 -17.78 2.04 22.28
CA GLN A 87 -19.07 2.06 23.01
C GLN A 87 -20.14 2.94 22.35
N GLN A 88 -19.78 3.87 21.47
CA GLN A 88 -20.67 4.90 20.92
C GLN A 88 -20.24 5.34 19.52
N ILE A 89 -21.03 6.25 18.92
CA ILE A 89 -20.70 6.94 17.68
C ILE A 89 -19.45 7.81 17.89
N ILE A 90 -18.56 7.78 16.90
CA ILE A 90 -17.26 8.45 16.90
C ILE A 90 -17.08 9.30 15.65
N HIS A 91 -16.14 10.24 15.71
CA HIS A 91 -15.73 11.02 14.56
C HIS A 91 -14.50 10.39 13.92
N LEU A 92 -14.62 10.02 12.63
CA LEU A 92 -13.55 9.40 11.86
C LEU A 92 -13.05 10.36 10.78
N ILE A 93 -11.75 10.64 10.80
CA ILE A 93 -11.10 11.57 9.89
C ILE A 93 -9.91 10.88 9.21
N TRP A 94 -9.77 11.11 7.92
CA TRP A 94 -8.58 10.74 7.18
C TRP A 94 -7.60 11.90 7.17
N ASN A 95 -6.37 11.68 7.62
CA ASN A 95 -5.29 12.65 7.51
C ASN A 95 -4.32 12.18 6.42
N ILE A 96 -4.36 12.85 5.27
CA ILE A 96 -3.53 12.53 4.11
C ILE A 96 -2.52 13.65 3.94
N SER A 97 -1.26 13.36 4.32
CA SER A 97 -0.16 14.31 4.26
C SER A 97 -0.47 15.65 4.94
N GLY A 98 -1.16 15.62 6.08
CA GLY A 98 -1.56 16.81 6.84
C GLY A 98 -2.92 17.41 6.46
N THR A 99 -3.58 16.89 5.42
CA THR A 99 -4.89 17.37 4.98
C THR A 99 -6.00 16.45 5.48
N HIS A 100 -7.03 17.03 6.10
CA HIS A 100 -8.16 16.27 6.62
C HIS A 100 -9.23 16.03 5.57
N HIS A 101 -9.66 14.77 5.46
CA HIS A 101 -10.70 14.33 4.54
C HIS A 101 -11.77 13.53 5.28
N LYS A 102 -13.01 13.69 4.84
CA LYS A 102 -14.14 12.88 5.30
C LYS A 102 -14.28 11.67 4.38
N GLY A 103 -14.38 10.49 4.96
CA GLY A 103 -14.73 9.28 4.22
C GLY A 103 -16.17 8.83 4.50
N ASN A 104 -16.56 7.74 3.87
CA ASN A 104 -17.86 7.11 4.02
C ASN A 104 -17.81 6.13 5.19
N VAL A 105 -18.67 6.36 6.18
CA VAL A 105 -18.70 5.57 7.42
C VAL A 105 -19.85 4.57 7.40
N ILE A 106 -19.55 3.32 7.72
CA ILE A 106 -20.50 2.25 8.00
C ILE A 106 -20.32 1.88 9.47
N ALA A 107 -21.41 1.85 10.23
CA ALA A 107 -21.42 1.46 11.63
C ALA A 107 -22.13 0.11 11.79
N MET A 108 -21.55 -0.78 12.58
CA MET A 108 -22.07 -2.12 12.82
C MET A 108 -22.07 -2.37 14.33
N GLU A 109 -23.23 -2.69 14.88
CA GLU A 109 -23.35 -3.09 16.28
C GLU A 109 -22.95 -4.57 16.42
N ASP A 110 -22.04 -4.84 17.34
CA ASP A 110 -21.61 -6.16 17.76
C ASP A 110 -22.58 -6.71 18.82
N PRO A 111 -22.85 -8.03 18.86
CA PRO A 111 -23.72 -8.63 19.87
C PRO A 111 -23.34 -8.34 21.33
N THR A 112 -22.09 -7.95 21.59
CA THR A 112 -21.63 -7.51 22.91
C THR A 112 -22.09 -6.10 23.30
N GLY A 113 -22.79 -5.39 22.41
CA GLY A 113 -23.21 -4.00 22.60
C GLY A 113 -22.11 -2.97 22.32
N THR A 114 -21.03 -3.38 21.64
CA THR A 114 -20.01 -2.47 21.12
C THR A 114 -20.23 -2.19 19.63
N TRP A 115 -19.57 -1.18 19.10
CA TRP A 115 -19.67 -0.73 17.73
C TRP A 115 -18.35 -0.95 17.01
N ASN A 116 -18.47 -1.44 15.78
CA ASN A 116 -17.39 -1.50 14.82
C ASN A 116 -17.68 -0.51 13.71
N PHE A 117 -16.68 0.28 13.32
CA PHE A 117 -16.80 1.27 12.28
C PHE A 117 -15.88 0.96 11.12
N LEU A 118 -16.41 1.10 9.91
CA LEU A 118 -15.65 1.05 8.67
C LEU A 118 -15.71 2.43 8.03
N ASN A 119 -14.57 3.10 7.90
CA ASN A 119 -14.47 4.35 7.16
C ASN A 119 -13.68 4.11 5.88
N HIS A 120 -14.28 4.33 4.71
CA HIS A 120 -13.58 4.16 3.44
C HIS A 120 -13.58 5.44 2.61
N ILE A 121 -12.50 5.67 1.87
CA ILE A 121 -12.35 6.82 0.97
C ILE A 121 -11.61 6.37 -0.30
N THR A 122 -11.94 7.01 -1.41
CA THR A 122 -11.20 6.86 -2.67
C THR A 122 -10.40 8.12 -2.91
N VAL A 123 -9.10 7.95 -3.12
CA VAL A 123 -8.16 9.06 -3.34
C VAL A 123 -7.53 8.94 -4.72
N ASP A 124 -7.27 10.08 -5.35
CA ASP A 124 -6.53 10.09 -6.61
C ASP A 124 -5.06 9.73 -6.36
N ARG A 125 -4.49 8.95 -7.27
CA ARG A 125 -3.09 8.51 -7.21
C ARG A 125 -2.10 9.67 -7.24
N THR A 126 -2.49 10.84 -7.75
CA THR A 126 -1.72 12.09 -7.61
C THR A 126 -1.47 12.49 -6.17
N HIS A 127 -2.25 12.02 -5.19
CA HIS A 127 -1.99 12.24 -3.76
C HIS A 127 -1.19 11.09 -3.13
N TRP A 128 -0.85 10.07 -3.93
CA TRP A 128 -0.16 8.85 -3.52
C TRP A 128 1.32 8.88 -3.90
N HIS A 129 2.00 9.92 -3.44
CA HIS A 129 3.43 10.10 -3.59
C HIS A 129 3.95 10.64 -2.28
N ASN A 130 5.00 10.02 -1.73
CA ASN A 130 5.77 10.48 -0.57
C ASN A 130 4.97 11.26 0.50
N GLY A 131 4.46 10.56 1.50
CA GLY A 131 3.61 11.20 2.50
C GLY A 131 3.25 10.28 3.66
N THR A 132 2.46 10.81 4.59
CA THR A 132 1.91 10.05 5.72
C THR A 132 0.40 9.96 5.56
N LEU A 133 -0.12 8.75 5.66
CA LEU A 133 -1.54 8.49 5.72
C LEU A 133 -1.88 8.10 7.15
N ALA A 134 -2.86 8.73 7.77
CA ALA A 134 -3.38 8.32 9.05
C ALA A 134 -4.91 8.23 9.03
N CYS A 135 -5.45 7.24 9.72
CA CYS A 135 -6.84 7.21 10.12
C CYS A 135 -6.93 7.66 11.57
N GLU A 136 -7.60 8.79 11.80
CA GLU A 136 -7.77 9.37 13.11
C GLU A 136 -9.17 9.12 13.64
N VAL A 137 -9.23 8.57 14.85
CA VAL A 137 -10.45 8.32 15.61
C VAL A 137 -10.52 9.33 16.73
N HIS A 138 -11.44 10.29 16.57
CA HIS A 138 -11.66 11.37 17.50
C HIS A 138 -12.76 10.97 18.48
N PHE A 139 -12.35 10.78 19.74
CA PHE A 139 -13.23 10.73 20.89
C PHE A 139 -13.38 12.13 21.49
N ASN A 140 -14.27 12.29 22.46
CA ASN A 140 -14.53 13.60 23.07
C ASN A 140 -13.29 14.20 23.76
N SER A 141 -12.43 13.36 24.33
CA SER A 141 -11.23 13.81 25.05
C SER A 141 -9.91 13.26 24.52
N THR A 142 -9.94 12.28 23.61
CA THR A 142 -8.73 11.62 23.09
C THR A 142 -8.81 11.39 21.58
N VAL A 143 -7.64 11.26 20.96
CA VAL A 143 -7.51 10.84 19.55
C VAL A 143 -6.64 9.59 19.51
N ILE A 144 -7.12 8.54 18.83
CA ILE A 144 -6.36 7.32 18.55
C ILE A 144 -6.20 7.23 17.04
N SER A 145 -5.02 6.83 16.56
CA SER A 145 -4.77 6.75 15.13
C SER A 145 -3.87 5.59 14.75
N ASP A 146 -4.10 5.02 13.57
CA ASP A 146 -3.16 4.15 12.88
C ASP A 146 -2.62 4.86 11.63
N HIS A 147 -1.35 4.66 11.30
CA HIS A 147 -0.68 5.41 10.26
C HIS A 147 0.23 4.55 9.37
N LEU A 148 0.36 4.98 8.12
CA LEU A 148 1.19 4.38 7.10
C LEU A 148 2.05 5.47 6.44
N VAL A 149 3.35 5.22 6.36
CA VAL A 149 4.27 6.05 5.58
C VAL A 149 4.33 5.49 4.15
N ILE A 150 4.01 6.34 3.17
CA ILE A 150 4.06 6.01 1.75
C ILE A 150 5.47 6.32 1.25
N GLU A 151 6.23 5.28 0.96
CA GLU A 151 7.55 5.43 0.35
C GLU A 151 7.44 5.60 -1.16
N GLU A 152 8.18 6.58 -1.70
CA GLU A 152 8.27 6.76 -3.14
C GLU A 152 8.94 5.53 -3.77
N MET A 153 8.28 4.92 -4.75
CA MET A 153 8.86 3.84 -5.52
C MET A 153 10.04 4.41 -6.31
N LYS A 154 11.27 4.21 -5.81
CA LYS A 154 12.50 4.49 -6.56
C LYS A 154 12.40 3.75 -7.89
N ARG A 155 12.18 4.50 -8.98
CA ARG A 155 12.23 3.97 -10.33
C ARG A 155 13.65 3.43 -10.54
N SER A 156 13.85 2.13 -10.34
CA SER A 156 14.99 1.40 -10.90
C SER A 156 14.79 1.30 -12.42
N PHE A 157 14.75 2.45 -13.10
CA PHE A 157 14.57 2.53 -14.55
C PHE A 157 15.84 2.08 -15.29
N GLY A 158 16.97 1.90 -14.59
CA GLY A 158 18.26 1.61 -15.21
C GLY A 158 18.58 0.14 -15.47
N LYS A 159 17.93 -0.83 -14.81
CA LYS A 159 18.42 -2.23 -14.87
C LYS A 159 17.89 -3.05 -16.05
N ARG A 160 16.75 -2.70 -16.65
CA ARG A 160 16.15 -3.47 -17.75
C ARG A 160 16.58 -3.00 -19.14
N CYS A 161 16.75 -1.69 -19.37
CA CYS A 161 17.30 -1.18 -20.64
C CYS A 161 18.82 -1.42 -20.75
N SER A 162 19.53 -1.51 -19.62
CA SER A 162 20.97 -1.80 -19.59
C SER A 162 21.30 -3.24 -20.00
N MET A 163 20.38 -4.19 -19.82
CA MET A 163 20.65 -5.61 -20.10
C MET A 163 20.79 -5.91 -21.59
N TYR A 164 20.20 -5.08 -22.46
CA TYR A 164 20.30 -5.23 -23.92
C TYR A 164 21.29 -4.25 -24.57
N LEU A 165 21.56 -3.10 -23.94
CA LEU A 165 22.53 -2.15 -24.49
C LEU A 165 23.97 -2.65 -24.37
N ILE A 166 24.32 -3.31 -23.26
CA ILE A 166 25.67 -3.85 -23.05
C ILE A 166 26.04 -4.91 -24.11
N PRO A 167 25.25 -5.97 -24.36
CA PRO A 167 25.61 -6.97 -25.36
C PRO A 167 25.65 -6.40 -26.79
N VAL A 168 24.79 -5.44 -27.11
CA VAL A 168 24.78 -4.76 -28.42
C VAL A 168 26.04 -3.91 -28.60
N LEU A 169 26.40 -3.09 -27.61
CA LEU A 169 27.63 -2.28 -27.63
C LEU A 169 28.88 -3.16 -27.71
N THR A 170 28.94 -4.24 -26.94
CA THR A 170 30.07 -5.20 -27.03
C THR A 170 30.13 -5.87 -28.40
N GLY A 171 28.98 -6.22 -28.99
CA GLY A 171 28.93 -6.79 -30.33
C GLY A 171 29.45 -5.84 -31.40
N ILE A 172 29.05 -4.57 -31.35
CA ILE A 172 29.53 -3.52 -32.27
C ILE A 172 31.04 -3.32 -32.14
N ILE A 173 31.57 -3.27 -30.91
CA ILE A 173 33.01 -3.09 -30.67
C ILE A 173 33.81 -4.27 -31.25
N VAL A 174 33.37 -5.51 -31.02
CA VAL A 174 34.05 -6.70 -31.57
C VAL A 174 34.05 -6.66 -33.10
N LEU A 175 32.92 -6.32 -33.72
CA LEU A 175 32.82 -6.22 -35.18
C LEU A 175 33.77 -5.17 -35.77
N LEU A 176 33.89 -4.01 -35.11
CA LEU A 176 34.83 -2.96 -35.50
C LEU A 176 36.28 -3.43 -35.40
N THR A 177 36.65 -4.18 -34.35
CA THR A 177 38.02 -4.69 -34.21
C THR A 177 38.39 -5.70 -35.30
N ILE A 178 37.45 -6.56 -35.71
CA ILE A 178 37.63 -7.52 -36.80
C ILE A 178 37.81 -6.78 -38.14
N LEU A 179 36.96 -5.78 -38.41
CA LEU A 179 37.06 -4.97 -39.63
C LEU A 179 38.39 -4.20 -39.71
N LEU A 180 38.84 -3.61 -38.59
CA LEU A 180 40.15 -2.95 -38.53
C LEU A 180 41.30 -3.93 -38.77
N GLY A 181 41.22 -5.13 -38.18
CA GLY A 181 42.20 -6.19 -38.41
C GLY A 181 42.28 -6.60 -39.87
N HIS A 182 41.13 -6.78 -40.54
CA HIS A 182 41.09 -7.08 -41.97
C HIS A 182 41.64 -5.95 -42.83
N LEU A 183 41.30 -4.69 -42.54
CA LEU A 183 41.83 -3.53 -43.26
C LEU A 183 43.36 -3.48 -43.12
N LEU A 184 43.90 -3.61 -41.90
CA LEU A 184 45.33 -3.63 -41.66
C LEU A 184 46.04 -4.81 -42.36
N TRP A 185 45.37 -5.95 -42.49
CA TRP A 185 45.91 -7.10 -43.22
C TRP A 185 45.94 -6.86 -44.74
N ILE A 186 44.89 -6.25 -45.29
CA ILE A 186 44.85 -5.86 -46.71
C ILE A 186 45.94 -4.81 -47.01
N PHE A 187 46.12 -3.81 -46.14
CA PHE A 187 47.16 -2.80 -46.28
C PHE A 187 48.58 -3.33 -46.04
N LYS A 188 48.73 -4.51 -45.41
CA LYS A 188 50.03 -5.18 -45.19
C LYS A 188 50.36 -6.25 -46.23
N GLN A 189 49.51 -6.51 -47.24
CA GLN A 189 49.90 -7.45 -48.28
C GLN A 189 51.12 -6.91 -49.05
N PRO A 190 52.27 -7.60 -49.02
CA PRO A 190 53.37 -7.28 -49.91
C PRO A 190 52.91 -7.57 -51.34
N GLY A 191 53.11 -6.60 -52.24
CA GLY A 191 52.67 -6.69 -53.64
C GLY A 191 53.16 -7.96 -54.35
N PRO A 192 52.46 -8.38 -55.43
CA PRO A 192 52.70 -9.67 -56.07
C PRO A 192 54.08 -9.71 -56.73
N LYS A 193 54.91 -10.68 -56.33
CA LYS A 193 56.07 -11.09 -57.14
C LYS A 193 55.57 -11.95 -58.30
N LYS A 194 55.74 -11.45 -59.53
CA LYS A 194 55.63 -12.25 -60.76
C LYS A 194 56.70 -13.33 -60.74
N THR A 195 56.34 -14.60 -60.87
CA THR A 195 57.25 -15.63 -61.40
C THR A 195 56.46 -16.64 -62.22
N GLU A 196 57.17 -17.08 -63.24
CA GLU A 196 56.80 -17.66 -64.52
C GLU A 196 56.47 -19.16 -64.44
N ARG A 197 55.75 -19.63 -65.47
CA ARG A 197 55.26 -21.00 -65.64
C ARG A 197 56.37 -21.89 -66.21
N GLU A 198 56.60 -23.06 -65.64
CA GLU A 198 57.08 -24.22 -66.40
C GLU A 198 56.53 -25.55 -65.84
N THR A 199 56.43 -26.52 -66.74
CA THR A 199 55.57 -27.71 -66.72
C THR A 199 56.43 -28.94 -66.41
N THR A 200 55.94 -29.96 -65.69
CA THR A 200 55.92 -31.41 -66.10
C THR A 200 55.61 -32.38 -64.96
N VAL A 201 55.11 -33.55 -65.38
CA VAL A 201 54.41 -34.65 -64.69
C VAL A 201 55.37 -35.72 -64.17
N THR A 202 54.82 -36.63 -63.32
CA THR A 202 55.28 -37.95 -62.79
C THR A 202 55.82 -37.91 -61.37
N ASP A 203 55.62 -38.88 -60.48
CA ASP A 203 54.67 -39.98 -60.24
C ASP A 203 55.03 -40.52 -58.83
N THR A 204 54.07 -41.17 -58.14
CA THR A 204 54.20 -42.13 -57.01
C THR A 204 55.19 -41.88 -55.85
N GLN A 205 54.69 -41.76 -54.61
CA GLN A 205 54.62 -42.88 -53.64
C GLN A 205 54.10 -42.47 -52.26
N ASP A 206 53.38 -43.45 -51.69
CA ASP A 206 52.62 -43.48 -50.44
C ASP A 206 53.29 -42.95 -49.17
N GLY A 207 52.44 -42.40 -48.30
CA GLY A 207 52.76 -42.15 -46.91
C GLY A 207 51.57 -41.60 -46.13
N ILE A 208 50.42 -42.26 -46.19
CA ILE A 208 49.27 -41.93 -45.33
C ILE A 208 49.07 -43.04 -44.29
N VAL A 209 49.01 -42.66 -43.01
CA VAL A 209 48.35 -43.45 -41.96
C VAL A 209 47.16 -42.62 -41.46
N TYR A 210 45.96 -43.12 -41.74
CA TYR A 210 44.67 -42.69 -41.16
C TYR A 210 44.53 -43.34 -39.76
N ALA A 211 43.66 -43.01 -38.79
CA ALA A 211 42.36 -42.34 -38.65
C ALA A 211 42.27 -41.94 -37.13
N GLU A 212 41.31 -41.20 -36.56
CA GLU A 212 39.85 -41.37 -36.63
C GLU A 212 39.19 -40.16 -35.92
N LEU A 213 38.16 -39.58 -36.56
CA LEU A 213 37.31 -38.53 -36.00
C LEU A 213 36.03 -39.16 -35.46
N SER A 214 35.78 -39.07 -34.14
CA SER A 214 34.43 -39.20 -33.59
C SER A 214 33.92 -37.80 -33.21
N MET A 215 33.04 -37.23 -34.03
CA MET A 215 32.26 -36.06 -33.65
C MET A 215 30.79 -36.47 -33.65
N GLY A 216 30.27 -36.73 -32.44
CA GLY A 216 28.85 -36.84 -32.21
C GLY A 216 28.20 -35.49 -32.46
N SER A 217 27.68 -35.29 -33.67
CA SER A 217 26.80 -34.16 -33.99
C SER A 217 25.36 -34.56 -33.72
N LEU A 218 24.66 -33.70 -33.00
CA LEU A 218 23.21 -33.57 -33.05
C LEU A 218 22.72 -33.59 -34.50
N ASN A 219 21.51 -34.13 -34.71
CA ASN A 219 20.71 -33.79 -35.87
C ASN A 219 19.39 -33.12 -35.43
N PRO A 220 19.11 -31.90 -35.88
CA PRO A 220 17.78 -31.31 -35.84
C PRO A 220 17.01 -31.49 -37.17
N LYS A 221 15.70 -31.70 -37.03
CA LYS A 221 14.55 -31.27 -37.87
C LYS A 221 14.48 -31.63 -39.38
N ILE A 222 13.29 -32.06 -39.83
CA ILE A 222 12.27 -31.30 -40.61
C ILE A 222 11.24 -32.28 -41.24
N ASN A 223 9.97 -31.85 -41.18
CA ASN A 223 8.71 -32.27 -41.79
C ASN A 223 8.70 -33.24 -43.00
N LYS A 224 7.66 -34.09 -43.00
CA LYS A 224 6.76 -34.30 -44.14
C LYS A 224 5.32 -34.34 -43.66
#